data_AF-A0A8J7K5M5-F1
#
_entry.id   AF-A0A8J7K5M5-F1
#
_cell.length_a   1.000
_cell.length_b   1.000
_cell.length_c   1.000
_cell.angle_alpha   90.00
_cell.angle_beta   90.00
_cell.angle_gamma   90.00
#
_symmetry.space_group_name_H-M   'P 1'
#
loop_
_entity.id
_entity.type
_entity.pdbx_description
1 polymer ?
#
loop_
_entity_poly.entity_id
_entity_poly.type
_entity_poly.pdbx_seq_one_letter_code
_entity_poly.pdbx_strand_id
1 'polypeptide(L)'
;MKFSEKIIIIFVIHLSIFSFCQSVKLNKENVLKVFKSTIKQPNKKLIDTSSNPWFTDNTENKYYTSEFIEFKNARSFKRDYCKIINWNFHKNDAFILGDANYCSEPPTQKVSKAENYIEIKLSNEKDNLILQLFNQKKLIDKFRIIELQKVDSKYEKNEFDFILKLQRIK
;
A
#
# COMPACT_ATOMS: atom_id res chain seq x y z
N MET A 1 -46.68 17.56 42.77
CA MET A 1 -45.69 17.57 41.68
C MET A 1 -45.14 16.16 41.50
N LYS A 2 -45.65 15.43 40.51
CA LYS A 2 -45.17 14.11 40.09
C LYS A 2 -45.23 14.04 38.57
N PHE A 3 -44.37 13.16 38.03
CA PHE A 3 -44.09 12.85 36.63
C PHE A 3 -43.19 13.85 35.90
N SER A 4 -42.08 13.47 35.27
CA SER A 4 -41.39 12.17 35.19
C SER A 4 -40.12 12.41 34.38
N GLU A 5 -38.97 11.95 34.87
CA GLU A 5 -38.09 11.01 34.16
C GLU A 5 -37.99 11.11 32.62
N LYS A 6 -37.89 12.30 32.03
CA LYS A 6 -37.38 12.46 30.66
C LYS A 6 -35.90 12.83 30.71
N ILE A 7 -35.19 12.04 31.50
CA ILE A 7 -33.74 11.97 31.54
C ILE A 7 -33.28 11.33 30.22
N ILE A 8 -32.60 12.12 29.40
CA ILE A 8 -31.44 11.66 28.62
C ILE A 8 -31.70 10.46 27.68
N ILE A 9 -32.55 10.61 26.65
CA ILE A 9 -32.62 9.63 25.54
C ILE A 9 -32.53 10.30 24.16
N ILE A 10 -31.83 11.44 24.03
CA ILE A 10 -31.67 12.09 22.71
C ILE A 10 -30.20 12.44 22.38
N PHE A 11 -29.23 12.15 23.26
CA PHE A 11 -27.82 12.51 23.02
C PHE A 11 -26.87 11.33 22.73
N VAL A 12 -27.38 10.16 22.32
CA VAL A 12 -26.56 8.97 22.04
C VAL A 12 -26.49 8.58 20.55
N ILE A 13 -27.20 9.29 19.66
CA ILE A 13 -27.29 8.92 18.23
C ILE A 13 -26.32 9.73 17.32
N HIS A 14 -25.29 10.37 17.89
CA HIS A 14 -24.34 11.19 17.10
C HIS A 14 -22.87 10.74 17.14
N LEU A 15 -22.60 9.48 17.52
CA LEU A 15 -21.22 9.01 17.73
C LEU A 15 -20.80 7.78 16.92
N SER A 16 -21.42 7.52 15.77
CA SER A 16 -21.09 6.32 14.97
C SER A 16 -20.99 6.59 13.47
N ILE A 17 -20.20 7.60 13.08
CA ILE A 17 -19.56 7.60 11.76
C ILE A 17 -18.04 7.55 11.94
N PHE A 18 -17.56 6.70 12.85
CA PHE A 18 -16.19 6.21 12.73
C PHE A 18 -16.18 5.25 11.54
N SER A 19 -15.63 5.68 10.41
CA SER A 19 -15.20 4.75 9.38
C SER A 19 -14.16 3.84 10.01
N PHE A 20 -14.50 2.57 10.21
CA PHE A 20 -13.59 1.57 10.74
C PHE A 20 -12.47 1.36 9.72
N CYS A 21 -11.31 1.95 9.97
CA CYS A 21 -10.09 1.52 9.30
C CYS A 21 -9.52 0.36 10.11
N GLN A 22 -9.39 -0.81 9.48
CA GLN A 22 -8.87 -2.00 10.17
C GLN A 22 -7.35 -2.00 10.06
N SER A 23 -6.68 -1.56 11.13
CA SER A 23 -5.22 -1.64 11.23
C SER A 23 -4.75 -3.10 11.24
N VAL A 24 -3.81 -3.44 10.36
CA VAL A 24 -3.18 -4.75 10.32
C VAL A 24 -2.06 -4.76 11.35
N LYS A 25 -2.09 -5.69 12.30
CA LYS A 25 -1.00 -5.87 13.27
C LYS A 25 0.33 -6.08 12.54
N LEU A 26 1.28 -5.17 12.76
CA LEU A 26 2.58 -5.15 12.10
C LEU A 26 3.49 -6.27 12.62
N ASN A 27 3.45 -7.41 11.95
CA ASN A 27 4.45 -8.46 12.07
C ASN A 27 4.73 -9.05 10.68
N LYS A 28 5.83 -9.80 10.58
CA LYS A 28 6.31 -10.34 9.30
C LYS A 28 5.25 -11.16 8.58
N GLU A 29 4.54 -12.03 9.29
CA GLU A 29 3.56 -12.94 8.72
C GLU A 29 2.37 -12.17 8.14
N ASN A 30 1.81 -11.23 8.89
CA ASN A 30 0.67 -10.43 8.47
C ASN A 30 0.99 -9.54 7.26
N VAL A 31 2.14 -8.89 7.25
CA VAL A 31 2.57 -8.05 6.11
C VAL A 31 2.74 -8.90 4.85
N LEU A 32 3.43 -10.04 4.96
CA LEU A 32 3.58 -10.97 3.82
C LEU A 32 2.24 -11.53 3.37
N LYS A 33 1.32 -11.83 4.29
CA LYS A 33 -0.03 -12.30 3.96
C LYS A 33 -0.79 -11.25 3.15
N VAL A 34 -0.69 -9.97 3.50
CA VAL A 34 -1.30 -8.88 2.73
C VAL A 34 -0.67 -8.77 1.35
N PHE A 35 0.66 -8.71 1.23
CA PHE A 35 1.31 -8.66 -0.09
C PHE A 35 0.94 -9.84 -0.98
N LYS A 36 0.98 -11.06 -0.43
CA LYS A 36 0.54 -12.28 -1.13
C LYS A 36 -0.91 -12.22 -1.59
N SER A 37 -1.80 -11.71 -0.74
CA SER A 37 -3.23 -11.61 -1.06
C SER A 37 -3.49 -10.70 -2.25
N THR A 38 -2.60 -9.74 -2.51
CA THR A 38 -2.72 -8.78 -3.61
C THR A 38 -2.14 -9.26 -4.94
N ILE A 39 -1.52 -10.45 -4.98
CA ILE A 39 -0.95 -11.02 -6.21
C ILE A 39 -2.08 -11.61 -7.07
N LYS A 40 -2.31 -11.04 -8.26
CA LYS A 40 -3.33 -11.53 -9.20
C LYS A 40 -2.79 -11.69 -10.62
N GLN A 41 -1.82 -12.57 -10.81
CA GLN A 41 -1.25 -12.76 -12.15
C GLN A 41 -2.16 -13.64 -13.03
N PRO A 42 -2.47 -13.24 -14.27
CA PRO A 42 -3.35 -14.02 -15.16
C PRO A 42 -2.72 -15.37 -15.54
N ASN A 43 -1.39 -15.44 -15.58
CA ASN A 43 -0.63 -16.65 -15.85
C ASN A 43 0.62 -16.69 -14.96
N LYS A 44 0.92 -17.83 -14.35
CA LYS A 44 2.12 -18.02 -13.52
C LYS A 44 3.45 -17.78 -14.28
N LYS A 45 3.43 -17.86 -15.62
CA LYS A 45 4.60 -17.67 -16.48
C LYS A 45 4.77 -16.24 -17.00
N LEU A 46 3.77 -15.37 -16.82
CA LEU A 46 3.79 -14.00 -17.34
C LEU A 46 3.57 -13.02 -16.19
N ILE A 47 4.28 -11.90 -16.23
CA ILE A 47 4.10 -10.82 -15.25
C ILE A 47 3.32 -9.71 -15.93
N ASP A 48 2.06 -9.56 -15.52
CA ASP A 48 1.22 -8.43 -15.88
C ASP A 48 1.44 -7.30 -14.86
N THR A 49 2.06 -6.21 -15.32
CA THR A 49 2.38 -5.03 -14.52
C THR A 49 1.20 -4.08 -14.33
N SER A 50 0.04 -4.41 -14.89
CA SER A 50 -1.23 -3.74 -14.61
C SER A 50 -2.05 -4.48 -13.54
N SER A 51 -1.61 -5.68 -13.15
CA SER A 51 -2.37 -6.49 -12.21
C SER A 51 -2.13 -6.09 -10.77
N ASN A 52 -3.04 -5.24 -10.29
CA ASN A 52 -3.15 -4.80 -8.90
C ASN A 52 -1.85 -4.20 -8.31
N PRO A 53 -1.27 -3.18 -8.98
CA PRO A 53 -0.10 -2.50 -8.45
C PRO A 53 -0.43 -1.82 -7.12
N TRP A 54 0.52 -1.88 -6.20
CA TRP A 54 0.63 -0.87 -5.16
C TRP A 54 1.30 0.35 -5.78
N PHE A 55 0.67 1.52 -5.70
CA PHE A 55 1.16 2.73 -6.34
C PHE A 55 1.37 3.87 -5.34
N THR A 56 2.31 4.74 -5.65
CA THR A 56 2.62 5.95 -4.87
C THR A 56 2.94 7.12 -5.80
N ASP A 57 2.84 8.35 -5.27
CA ASP A 57 3.17 9.59 -5.98
C ASP A 57 4.68 9.66 -6.25
N ASN A 58 5.05 9.92 -7.51
CA ASN A 58 6.42 10.19 -7.90
C ASN A 58 6.57 11.53 -8.65
N THR A 59 5.64 12.45 -8.42
CA THR A 59 5.80 13.86 -8.80
C THR A 59 7.09 14.38 -8.18
N GLU A 60 7.93 15.05 -8.98
CA GLU A 60 9.22 15.59 -8.53
C GLU A 60 10.15 14.55 -7.87
N ASN A 61 10.12 13.29 -8.32
CA ASN A 61 10.93 12.19 -7.80
C ASN A 61 10.69 11.88 -6.30
N LYS A 62 9.51 12.24 -5.76
CA LYS A 62 9.17 12.07 -4.34
C LYS A 62 9.42 10.66 -3.81
N TYR A 63 9.17 9.62 -4.59
CA TYR A 63 9.43 8.24 -4.17
C TYR A 63 10.89 8.04 -3.71
N TYR A 64 11.84 8.65 -4.42
CA TYR A 64 13.27 8.48 -4.18
C TYR A 64 13.82 9.43 -3.10
N THR A 65 13.20 10.60 -2.93
CA THR A 65 13.73 11.68 -2.08
C THR A 65 13.02 11.81 -0.74
N SER A 66 11.76 11.37 -0.66
CA SER A 66 10.92 11.56 0.53
C SER A 66 11.29 10.59 1.64
N GLU A 67 11.26 11.08 2.88
CA GLU A 67 11.41 10.24 4.07
C GLU A 67 10.20 9.34 4.28
N PHE A 68 9.01 9.81 3.93
CA PHE A 68 7.76 9.09 4.09
C PHE A 68 7.15 8.77 2.73
N ILE A 69 6.69 7.52 2.57
CA ILE A 69 6.07 7.04 1.34
C ILE A 69 4.77 6.35 1.69
N GLU A 70 3.70 6.69 0.97
CA GLU A 70 2.39 6.07 1.11
C GLU A 70 2.05 5.33 -0.18
N PHE A 71 1.85 4.02 -0.07
CA PHE A 71 1.36 3.17 -1.14
C PHE A 71 -0.12 2.86 -0.94
N LYS A 72 -0.84 2.83 -2.07
CA LYS A 72 -2.25 2.43 -2.14
C LYS A 72 -2.43 1.39 -3.24
N ASN A 73 -3.43 0.53 -3.12
CA ASN A 73 -3.73 -0.44 -4.18
C ASN A 73 -5.21 -0.52 -4.61
N ALA A 74 -6.10 0.26 -3.98
CA ALA A 74 -7.48 0.31 -4.45
C ALA A 74 -7.59 1.00 -5.80
N ARG A 75 -8.41 0.43 -6.68
CA ARG A 75 -8.66 1.00 -8.01
C ARG A 75 -9.47 2.30 -7.94
N SER A 76 -10.34 2.41 -6.95
CA SER A 76 -11.18 3.60 -6.72
C SER A 76 -10.43 4.82 -6.19
N PHE A 77 -9.17 4.67 -5.75
CA PHE A 77 -8.43 5.80 -5.22
C PHE A 77 -8.21 6.84 -6.33
N LYS A 78 -8.86 7.99 -6.16
CA LYS A 78 -8.63 9.16 -7.00
C LYS A 78 -7.14 9.54 -6.90
N ARG A 79 -6.51 9.68 -8.05
CA ARG A 79 -5.12 10.13 -8.17
C ARG A 79 -5.13 11.56 -8.68
N ASP A 80 -4.64 12.47 -7.85
CA ASP A 80 -4.41 13.87 -8.25
C ASP A 80 -2.99 14.08 -8.83
N TYR A 81 -2.29 12.97 -9.13
CA TYR A 81 -0.93 12.93 -9.69
C TYR A 81 -0.87 11.96 -10.87
N CYS A 82 0.03 12.22 -11.81
CA CYS A 82 0.20 11.44 -13.04
C CYS A 82 1.53 10.67 -13.12
N LYS A 83 2.53 11.04 -12.31
CA LYS A 83 3.81 10.33 -12.20
C LYS A 83 3.72 9.37 -11.03
N ILE A 84 3.92 8.07 -11.27
CA ILE A 84 3.73 7.04 -10.25
C ILE A 84 4.86 6.03 -10.24
N ILE A 85 5.14 5.52 -9.04
CA ILE A 85 5.92 4.31 -8.84
C ILE A 85 4.98 3.19 -8.44
N ASN A 86 5.10 2.05 -9.12
CA ASN A 86 4.29 0.86 -8.92
C ASN A 86 5.14 -0.29 -8.39
N TRP A 87 4.67 -0.96 -7.33
CA TRP A 87 5.13 -2.26 -6.90
C TRP A 87 4.12 -3.31 -7.35
N ASN A 88 4.51 -4.11 -8.35
CA ASN A 88 3.71 -5.19 -8.89
C ASN A 88 4.20 -6.53 -8.34
N PHE A 89 3.55 -7.02 -7.28
CA PHE A 89 3.87 -8.32 -6.70
C PHE A 89 3.48 -9.44 -7.66
N HIS A 90 4.44 -10.32 -7.95
CA HIS A 90 4.25 -11.50 -8.80
C HIS A 90 4.73 -12.79 -8.13
N LYS A 91 5.51 -12.65 -7.04
CA LYS A 91 5.91 -13.72 -6.13
C LYS A 91 5.64 -13.27 -4.69
N ASN A 92 5.63 -14.24 -3.78
CA ASN A 92 5.36 -14.06 -2.37
C ASN A 92 6.24 -13.01 -1.67
N ASP A 93 7.46 -12.84 -2.17
CA ASP A 93 8.54 -12.04 -1.61
C ASP A 93 9.26 -11.23 -2.69
N ALA A 94 8.60 -10.97 -3.83
CA ALA A 94 9.19 -10.13 -4.85
C ALA A 94 8.16 -9.38 -5.71
N PHE A 95 8.59 -8.22 -6.20
CA PHE A 95 7.81 -7.38 -7.10
C PHE A 95 8.64 -6.84 -8.26
N ILE A 96 7.94 -6.43 -9.31
CA ILE A 96 8.49 -5.62 -10.40
C ILE A 96 8.22 -4.16 -10.09
N LEU A 97 9.28 -3.35 -10.09
CA LEU A 97 9.19 -1.90 -10.00
C LEU A 97 8.78 -1.34 -11.37
N GLY A 98 7.71 -0.54 -11.38
CA GLY A 98 7.29 0.25 -12.53
C GLY A 98 7.39 1.75 -12.22
N ASP A 99 7.81 2.53 -13.21
CA ASP A 99 7.84 3.99 -13.21
C ASP A 99 7.01 4.48 -14.40
N ALA A 100 5.85 5.06 -14.12
CA ALA A 100 4.91 5.50 -15.13
C ALA A 100 4.71 7.00 -15.08
N ASN A 101 4.64 7.62 -16.25
CA ASN A 101 4.32 9.02 -16.46
C ASN A 101 3.10 9.11 -17.37
N TYR A 102 1.93 9.31 -16.76
CA TYR A 102 0.66 9.50 -17.46
C TYR A 102 0.41 10.94 -17.91
N CYS A 103 1.31 11.88 -17.56
CA CYS A 103 1.26 13.24 -18.08
C CYS A 103 1.96 13.40 -19.43
N SER A 104 2.83 12.46 -19.83
CA SER A 104 3.44 12.53 -21.16
C SER A 104 2.44 12.09 -22.21
N GLU A 105 2.55 12.63 -23.43
CA GLU A 105 1.79 12.19 -24.59
C GLU A 105 2.76 11.67 -25.68
N PRO A 106 2.79 10.35 -25.95
CA PRO A 106 1.99 9.30 -25.31
C PRO A 106 2.40 9.03 -23.85
N PRO A 107 1.50 8.47 -23.02
CA PRO A 107 1.86 8.00 -21.69
C PRO A 107 3.00 6.99 -21.75
N THR A 108 3.95 7.10 -20.83
CA THR A 108 5.12 6.22 -20.80
C THR A 108 5.15 5.41 -19.52
N GLN A 109 5.60 4.16 -19.63
CA GLN A 109 5.84 3.30 -18.47
C GLN A 109 7.14 2.52 -18.69
N LYS A 110 8.06 2.66 -17.74
CA LYS A 110 9.27 1.85 -17.63
C LYS A 110 9.03 0.80 -16.56
N VAL A 111 9.39 -0.45 -16.84
CA VAL A 111 9.28 -1.55 -15.89
C VAL A 111 10.62 -2.26 -15.80
N SER A 112 10.97 -2.68 -14.59
CA SER A 112 12.10 -3.58 -14.39
C SER A 112 11.85 -4.88 -15.17
N LYS A 113 12.93 -5.44 -15.75
CA LYS A 113 12.85 -6.73 -16.43
C LYS A 113 12.47 -7.82 -15.44
N ALA A 114 11.86 -8.90 -15.93
CA ALA A 114 11.46 -10.03 -15.10
C ALA A 114 12.64 -10.67 -14.35
N GLU A 115 13.85 -10.64 -14.91
CA GLU A 115 15.07 -11.10 -14.22
C GLU A 115 15.59 -10.13 -13.14
N ASN A 116 15.14 -8.87 -13.14
CA ASN A 116 15.58 -7.80 -12.25
C ASN A 116 14.49 -7.41 -11.25
N TYR A 117 13.80 -8.42 -10.72
CA TYR A 117 12.79 -8.21 -9.68
C TYR A 117 13.43 -7.72 -8.37
N ILE A 118 12.63 -7.03 -7.58
CA ILE A 118 13.01 -6.59 -6.24
C ILE A 118 12.54 -7.63 -5.23
N GLU A 119 13.47 -8.21 -4.49
CA GLU A 119 13.22 -9.10 -3.36
C GLU A 119 12.93 -8.31 -2.09
N ILE A 120 11.94 -8.75 -1.32
CA ILE A 120 11.64 -8.18 -0.01
C ILE A 120 12.15 -9.10 1.10
N LYS A 121 12.73 -8.50 2.14
CA LYS A 121 13.01 -9.18 3.41
C LYS A 121 12.45 -8.37 4.56
N LEU A 122 11.83 -9.07 5.51
CA LEU A 122 11.31 -8.45 6.72
C LEU A 122 12.17 -8.84 7.92
N SER A 123 12.66 -7.85 8.67
CA SER A 123 13.39 -8.03 9.92
C SER A 123 12.71 -7.24 11.04
N ASN A 124 12.91 -7.67 12.29
CA ASN A 124 12.52 -6.88 13.46
C ASN A 124 13.79 -6.23 13.99
N GLU A 125 13.81 -4.90 14.14
CA GLU A 125 14.93 -4.15 14.68
C GLU A 125 14.42 -3.14 15.71
N LYS A 126 14.82 -3.30 16.98
CA LYS A 126 14.43 -2.37 18.07
C LYS A 126 12.92 -2.07 18.06
N ASP A 127 12.12 -3.13 18.11
CA ASP A 127 10.64 -3.12 18.07
C ASP A 127 9.98 -2.58 16.79
N ASN A 128 10.77 -2.29 15.76
CA ASN A 128 10.27 -1.86 14.47
C ASN A 128 10.30 -3.02 13.47
N LEU A 129 9.23 -3.14 12.67
CA LEU A 129 9.22 -4.02 11.51
C LEU A 129 9.87 -3.30 10.33
N ILE A 130 10.96 -3.87 9.84
CA ILE A 130 11.78 -3.31 8.79
C ILE A 130 11.55 -4.08 7.49
N LEU A 131 11.32 -3.34 6.40
CA LEU A 131 11.26 -3.82 5.03
C LEU A 131 12.55 -3.46 4.31
N GLN A 132 13.28 -4.48 3.89
CA GLN A 132 14.51 -4.34 3.10
C GLN A 132 14.24 -4.76 1.66
N LEU A 133 14.68 -3.94 0.72
CA LEU A 133 14.55 -4.18 -0.71
C LEU A 133 15.90 -4.57 -1.30
N PHE A 134 15.94 -5.69 -2.02
CA PHE A 134 17.14 -6.18 -2.67
C PHE A 134 16.93 -6.30 -4.18
N ASN A 135 17.91 -5.86 -4.96
CA ASN A 135 17.98 -6.15 -6.39
C ASN A 135 19.27 -6.93 -6.64
N GLN A 136 19.18 -8.12 -7.22
CA GLN A 136 20.33 -9.00 -7.46
C GLN A 136 21.21 -9.17 -6.20
N LYS A 137 20.56 -9.42 -5.05
CA LYS A 137 21.19 -9.57 -3.71
C LYS A 137 21.84 -8.30 -3.14
N LYS A 138 21.83 -7.18 -3.84
CA LYS A 138 22.30 -5.88 -3.30
C LYS A 138 21.14 -5.17 -2.63
N LEU A 139 21.34 -4.71 -1.39
CA LEU A 139 20.38 -3.86 -0.69
C LEU A 139 20.28 -2.54 -1.47
N ILE A 140 19.09 -2.24 -1.97
CA ILE A 140 18.81 -0.98 -2.68
C ILE A 140 18.03 0.01 -1.82
N ASP A 141 17.30 -0.49 -0.82
CA ASP A 141 16.47 0.35 0.02
C ASP A 141 16.12 -0.33 1.35
N LYS A 142 15.78 0.49 2.34
CA LYS A 142 15.38 0.04 3.67
C LYS A 142 14.32 0.98 4.23
N PHE A 143 13.24 0.39 4.74
CA PHE A 143 12.13 1.12 5.32
C PHE A 143 11.74 0.56 6.67
N ARG A 144 11.30 1.43 7.58
CA ARG A 144 10.42 1.06 8.69
C ARG A 144 8.99 1.04 8.17
N ILE A 145 8.27 -0.04 8.43
CA ILE A 145 6.82 -0.10 8.18
C ILE A 145 6.14 0.63 9.33
N ILE A 146 5.51 1.77 9.03
CA ILE A 146 4.80 2.58 10.03
C ILE A 146 3.38 2.08 10.20
N GLU A 147 2.72 1.79 9.09
CA GLU A 147 1.31 1.44 9.07
C GLU A 147 0.99 0.54 7.88
N LEU A 148 0.14 -0.44 8.12
CA LEU A 148 -0.52 -1.23 7.11
C LEU A 148 -1.98 -1.37 7.54
N GLN A 149 -2.90 -0.92 6.70
CA GLN A 149 -4.31 -0.89 7.05
C GLN A 149 -5.16 -1.32 5.87
N LYS A 150 -6.25 -2.01 6.16
CA LYS A 150 -7.33 -2.25 5.21
C LYS A 150 -8.39 -1.17 5.38
N VAL A 151 -8.72 -0.50 4.29
CA VAL A 151 -9.76 0.51 4.22
C VAL A 151 -11.05 -0.18 3.78
N ASP A 152 -12.10 -0.05 4.56
CA ASP A 152 -13.43 -0.51 4.15
C ASP A 152 -14.14 0.66 3.44
N SER A 153 -14.12 0.67 2.11
CA SER A 153 -14.91 1.62 1.34
C SER A 153 -16.41 1.29 1.46
N LYS A 154 -17.18 2.25 1.98
CA LYS A 154 -18.65 2.13 2.14
C LYS A 154 -19.41 2.23 0.81
N TYR A 155 -18.78 2.78 -0.23
CA TYR A 155 -19.45 3.18 -1.47
C TYR A 155 -19.05 2.32 -2.67
N GLU A 156 -17.82 1.79 -2.69
CA GLU A 156 -17.32 0.94 -3.78
C GLU A 156 -16.60 -0.27 -3.20
N LYS A 157 -17.10 -1.48 -3.51
CA LYS A 157 -16.41 -2.71 -3.15
C LYS A 157 -15.18 -2.88 -4.03
N ASN A 158 -14.03 -2.41 -3.54
CA ASN A 158 -12.75 -2.77 -4.13
C ASN A 158 -12.37 -4.19 -3.72
N GLU A 159 -11.82 -4.96 -4.66
CA GLU A 159 -11.24 -6.28 -4.37
C GLU A 159 -10.05 -6.15 -3.39
N PHE A 160 -9.30 -5.05 -3.51
CA PHE A 160 -8.17 -4.69 -2.66
C PHE A 160 -8.27 -3.24 -2.24
N ASP A 161 -8.09 -2.96 -0.96
CA ASP A 161 -8.16 -1.60 -0.44
C ASP A 161 -7.24 -1.47 0.77
N PHE A 162 -5.95 -1.44 0.50
CA PHE A 162 -4.92 -1.33 1.51
C PHE A 162 -4.12 -0.05 1.35
N ILE A 163 -3.70 0.50 2.48
CA ILE A 163 -2.74 1.60 2.57
C ILE A 163 -1.53 1.11 3.34
N LEU A 164 -0.34 1.31 2.78
CA LEU A 164 0.95 1.01 3.38
C LEU A 164 1.73 2.32 3.53
N LYS A 165 2.12 2.66 4.76
CA LYS A 165 3.00 3.81 5.02
C LYS A 165 4.37 3.34 5.47
N LEU A 166 5.39 3.90 4.84
CA LEU A 166 6.79 3.56 5.03
C LEU A 166 7.57 4.81 5.44
N GLN A 167 8.55 4.62 6.32
CA GLN A 167 9.60 5.60 6.61
C GLN A 167 10.94 5.06 6.11
N ARG A 168 11.59 5.78 5.22
CA ARG A 168 12.90 5.45 4.66
C ARG A 168 13.99 5.54 5.72
N ILE A 169 14.86 4.54 5.75
CA ILE A 169 16.02 4.47 6.64
C ILE A 169 17.26 4.72 5.76
N LYS A 170 18.00 5.78 6.07
CA LYS A 170 19.26 6.13 5.40
C LYS A 170 20.44 5.39 5.98
#